data_AF-A0A699ZQY5-F1
#
_entry.id   AF-A0A699ZQY5-F1
#
_cell.length_a   1.000
_cell.length_b   1.000
_cell.length_c   1.000
_cell.angle_alpha   90.00
_cell.angle_beta   90.00
_cell.angle_gamma   90.00
#
_symmetry.space_group_name_H-M   'P 1'
#
loop_
_entity.id
_entity.type
_entity.pdbx_description
1 polymer ?
#
loop_
_entity_poly.entity_id
_entity_poly.type
_entity_poly.pdbx_seq_one_letter_code
_entity_poly.pdbx_strand_id
1 'polypeptide(L)'
;MENTTDFDSTSVEIIARLAATNPQLKVVACGDALQSVFSDVINEEDAHLPGQGSHALSTWDMVPDMQHFSMDVCRRCPDPHVRFANAAMRSMHGGKHRIQPMKSSHPGVPGLSKPFLFVHPDLRLAPNSAASITAEQVCLIISHFMKADPSLAPEDVAIVALNTNKNAVFHHLINKLAHLYAKYHGITFDEGLQHAKHFK
;
A
#
# COMPACT_ATOMS: atom_id res chain seq x y z
N MET A 1 17.85 0.27 13.36
CA MET A 1 16.80 -0.69 12.96
C MET A 1 16.51 -0.37 11.52
N GLU A 2 17.01 -1.19 10.61
CA GLU A 2 16.84 -1.00 9.17
C GLU A 2 15.70 -1.89 8.69
N ASN A 3 14.84 -1.37 7.82
CA ASN A 3 13.81 -2.16 7.17
C ASN A 3 14.46 -3.02 6.09
N THR A 4 14.47 -4.33 6.29
CA THR A 4 15.12 -5.29 5.39
C THR A 4 14.17 -5.84 4.33
N THR A 5 12.95 -5.30 4.21
CA THR A 5 11.97 -5.75 3.20
C THR A 5 12.49 -5.64 1.77
N ASP A 6 13.24 -4.58 1.44
CA ASP A 6 13.68 -4.30 0.07
C ASP A 6 15.17 -4.58 -0.16
N PHE A 7 15.83 -5.27 0.78
CA PHE A 7 17.24 -5.63 0.59
C PHE A 7 17.34 -6.76 -0.42
N ASP A 8 18.30 -6.67 -1.34
CA ASP A 8 18.61 -7.79 -2.20
C ASP A 8 19.09 -9.01 -1.37
N SER A 9 18.87 -10.20 -1.92
CA SER A 9 19.17 -11.46 -1.23
C SER A 9 20.65 -11.61 -0.88
N THR A 10 21.56 -11.06 -1.69
CA THR A 10 23.02 -11.14 -1.47
C THR A 10 23.42 -10.30 -0.26
N SER A 11 22.88 -9.08 -0.16
CA SER A 11 23.10 -8.17 0.97
C SER A 11 22.65 -8.79 2.28
N VAL A 12 21.46 -9.41 2.30
CA VAL A 12 20.97 -10.09 3.51
C VAL A 12 21.81 -11.33 3.85
N GLU A 13 22.23 -12.11 2.86
CA GLU A 13 23.08 -13.29 3.08
C GLU A 13 24.43 -12.93 3.70
N ILE A 14 25.08 -11.86 3.23
CA ILE A 14 26.36 -11.40 3.79
C ILE A 14 26.19 -11.06 5.28
N ILE A 15 25.15 -10.31 5.63
CA ILE A 15 24.90 -9.91 7.02
C ILE A 15 24.54 -11.13 7.87
N ALA A 16 23.71 -12.04 7.37
CA ALA A 16 23.33 -13.26 8.06
C ALA A 16 24.55 -14.15 8.35
N ARG A 17 25.46 -14.33 7.39
CA ARG A 17 26.70 -15.09 7.57
C ARG A 17 27.64 -14.44 8.60
N LEU A 18 27.75 -13.12 8.58
CA LEU A 18 28.53 -12.38 9.58
C LEU A 18 27.94 -12.56 10.99
N ALA A 19 26.62 -12.50 11.13
CA ALA A 19 25.93 -12.73 12.39
C ALA A 19 26.09 -14.17 12.89
N ALA A 20 25.99 -15.15 11.99
CA ALA A 20 26.13 -16.57 12.35
C ALA A 20 27.55 -16.94 12.82
N THR A 21 28.58 -16.21 12.37
CA THR A 21 29.98 -16.51 12.69
C THR A 21 30.57 -15.61 13.78
N ASN A 22 29.87 -14.54 14.17
CA ASN A 22 30.32 -13.62 15.20
C ASN A 22 29.31 -13.52 16.37
N PRO A 23 29.54 -14.24 17.48
CA PRO A 23 28.61 -14.24 18.62
C PRO A 23 28.53 -12.90 19.36
N GLN A 24 29.43 -11.93 19.07
CA GLN A 24 29.34 -10.58 19.63
C GLN A 24 28.41 -9.66 18.83
N LEU A 25 28.09 -10.04 17.59
CA LEU A 25 27.23 -9.23 16.72
C LEU A 25 25.77 -9.45 17.11
N LYS A 26 25.07 -8.37 17.43
CA LYS A 26 23.62 -8.38 17.68
C LYS A 26 22.91 -7.80 16.47
N VAL A 27 22.06 -8.58 15.83
CA VAL A 27 21.28 -8.15 14.68
C VAL A 27 19.81 -8.11 15.03
N VAL A 28 19.14 -7.05 14.60
CA VAL A 28 17.68 -6.92 14.64
C VAL A 28 17.23 -6.56 13.23
N ALA A 29 16.55 -7.50 12.59
CA ALA A 29 15.95 -7.31 11.27
C ALA A 29 14.43 -7.15 11.43
N CYS A 30 13.85 -6.24 10.66
CA CYS A 30 12.40 -6.07 10.58
C CYS A 30 11.97 -5.89 9.12
N GLY A 31 10.81 -6.43 8.79
CA GLY A 31 10.24 -6.31 7.46
C GLY A 31 8.88 -6.98 7.36
N ASP A 32 8.16 -6.61 6.31
CA ASP A 32 6.92 -7.23 5.86
C ASP A 32 7.15 -7.83 4.47
N ALA A 33 7.10 -9.17 4.37
CA ALA A 33 7.30 -9.89 3.11
C ALA A 33 6.21 -9.61 2.07
N LEU A 34 5.04 -9.09 2.47
CA LEU A 34 3.96 -8.71 1.55
C LEU A 34 4.12 -7.30 0.99
N GLN A 35 5.07 -6.50 1.49
CA GLN A 35 5.23 -5.10 1.10
C GLN A 35 6.39 -4.85 0.13
N SER A 36 7.18 -5.87 -0.20
CA SER A 36 8.19 -5.71 -1.25
C SER A 36 7.49 -5.48 -2.59
N VAL A 37 7.83 -4.36 -3.24
CA VAL A 37 7.36 -4.00 -4.59
C VAL A 37 8.41 -4.30 -5.66
N PHE A 38 9.57 -4.83 -5.26
CA PHE A 38 10.68 -5.17 -6.13
C PHE A 38 10.71 -6.67 -6.39
N SER A 39 10.59 -7.05 -7.67
CA SER A 39 10.63 -8.45 -8.11
C SER A 39 11.89 -9.18 -7.68
N ASP A 40 13.02 -8.47 -7.64
CA ASP A 40 14.35 -9.07 -7.48
C ASP A 40 14.62 -9.50 -6.03
N VAL A 41 13.75 -9.12 -5.10
CA VAL A 41 13.76 -9.53 -3.69
C VAL A 41 12.99 -10.84 -3.49
N ILE A 42 12.09 -11.17 -4.42
CA ILE A 42 11.24 -12.37 -4.38
C ILE A 42 11.78 -13.40 -5.36
N ASN A 43 12.45 -14.43 -4.84
CA ASN A 43 12.92 -15.55 -5.66
C ASN A 43 11.91 -16.71 -5.58
N GLU A 44 10.91 -16.69 -6.45
CA GLU A 44 9.89 -17.74 -6.51
C GLU A 44 10.45 -19.11 -6.93
N GLU A 45 11.55 -19.13 -7.70
CA GLU A 45 12.19 -20.37 -8.16
C GLU A 45 12.78 -21.15 -6.98
N ASP A 46 13.45 -20.48 -6.04
CA ASP A 46 14.08 -21.15 -4.89
C ASP A 46 13.12 -21.43 -3.72
N ALA A 47 11.86 -20.99 -3.81
CA ALA A 47 10.87 -21.08 -2.74
C ALA A 47 10.71 -22.47 -2.11
N HIS A 48 11.05 -23.54 -2.84
CA HIS A 48 10.85 -24.93 -2.43
C HIS A 48 12.04 -25.53 -1.66
N LEU A 49 13.16 -24.81 -1.55
CA LEU A 49 14.38 -25.27 -0.92
C LEU A 49 14.40 -24.90 0.58
N PRO A 50 14.69 -25.84 1.50
CA PRO A 50 14.78 -25.55 2.93
C PRO A 50 15.93 -24.55 3.20
N GLY A 51 15.66 -23.45 3.91
CA GLY A 51 16.65 -22.42 4.24
C GLY A 51 16.96 -21.42 3.12
N GLN A 52 16.36 -21.59 1.94
CA GLN A 52 16.28 -20.59 0.87
C GLN A 52 14.79 -20.29 0.66
N GLY A 53 14.21 -19.49 1.56
CA GLY A 53 12.83 -19.07 1.33
C GLY A 53 12.76 -18.10 0.16
N SER A 54 11.57 -17.96 -0.41
CA SER A 54 11.29 -17.08 -1.57
C SER A 54 11.48 -15.59 -1.33
N HIS A 55 11.97 -15.18 -0.16
CA HIS A 55 12.12 -13.78 0.22
C HIS A 55 13.37 -13.63 1.07
N ALA A 56 14.12 -12.54 0.90
CA ALA A 56 15.36 -12.25 1.63
C ALA A 56 15.21 -12.35 3.17
N LEU A 57 14.01 -12.06 3.70
CA LEU A 57 13.69 -12.21 5.13
C LEU A 57 13.81 -13.66 5.67
N SER A 58 13.71 -14.67 4.82
CA SER A 58 13.88 -16.08 5.23
C SER A 58 15.35 -16.47 5.43
N THR A 59 16.29 -15.71 4.86
CA THR A 59 17.73 -15.94 5.01
C THR A 59 18.18 -15.78 6.47
N TRP A 60 17.40 -15.08 7.29
CA TRP A 60 17.64 -14.96 8.74
C TRP A 60 17.49 -16.29 9.49
N ASP A 61 16.79 -17.28 8.92
CA ASP A 61 16.67 -18.63 9.49
C ASP A 61 18.04 -19.36 9.55
N MET A 62 19.06 -18.86 8.82
CA MET A 62 20.43 -19.39 8.88
C MET A 62 21.20 -18.94 10.13
N VAL A 63 20.73 -17.90 10.84
CA VAL A 63 21.41 -17.38 12.03
C VAL A 63 20.99 -18.22 13.25
N PRO A 64 21.94 -18.88 13.93
CA PRO A 64 21.63 -19.63 15.14
C PRO A 64 20.98 -18.74 16.21
N ASP A 65 20.01 -19.30 16.93
CA ASP A 65 19.32 -18.64 18.05
C ASP A 65 18.51 -17.36 17.69
N MET A 66 18.21 -17.15 16.41
CA MET A 66 17.36 -16.04 15.97
C MET A 66 15.95 -16.16 16.56
N GLN A 67 15.47 -15.09 17.21
CA GLN A 67 14.12 -15.02 17.76
C GLN A 67 13.19 -14.33 16.78
N HIS A 68 12.05 -14.96 16.50
CA HIS A 68 11.04 -14.43 15.59
C HIS A 68 9.87 -13.82 16.36
N PHE A 69 9.55 -12.57 16.03
CA PHE A 69 8.40 -11.85 16.57
C PHE A 69 7.45 -11.50 15.42
N SER A 70 6.17 -11.82 15.57
CA SER A 70 5.15 -11.44 14.59
C SER A 70 4.40 -10.21 15.10
N MET A 71 4.26 -9.22 14.23
CA MET A 71 3.44 -8.03 14.46
C MET A 71 2.23 -8.05 13.54
N ASP A 72 1.17 -8.73 13.96
CA ASP A 72 -0.06 -8.90 13.18
C ASP A 72 -1.11 -7.81 13.44
N VAL A 73 -0.95 -6.99 14.48
CA VAL A 73 -1.92 -5.93 14.83
C VAL A 73 -1.59 -4.60 14.15
N CYS A 74 -2.43 -4.22 13.18
CA CYS A 74 -2.44 -2.90 12.57
C CYS A 74 -3.09 -1.85 13.50
N ARG A 75 -2.35 -0.77 13.74
CA ARG A 75 -2.78 0.41 14.53
C ARG A 75 -3.09 1.64 13.69
N ARG A 76 -3.31 1.45 12.39
CA ARG A 76 -3.55 2.54 11.44
C ARG A 76 -4.86 2.34 10.69
N CYS A 77 -5.06 1.14 10.15
CA CYS A 77 -6.16 0.86 9.24
C CYS A 77 -7.41 0.41 10.01
N PRO A 78 -8.61 0.92 9.64
CA PRO A 78 -9.88 0.38 10.13
C PRO A 78 -10.06 -1.11 9.82
N ASP A 79 -10.80 -1.82 10.66
CA ASP A 79 -11.09 -3.26 10.51
C ASP A 79 -11.64 -3.63 9.12
N PRO A 80 -12.57 -2.89 8.50
CA PRO A 80 -13.03 -3.24 7.16
C PRO A 80 -11.93 -3.15 6.09
N HIS A 81 -10.95 -2.24 6.23
CA HIS A 81 -9.82 -2.12 5.32
C HIS A 81 -8.84 -3.30 5.52
N VAL A 82 -8.57 -3.65 6.79
CA VAL A 82 -7.73 -4.82 7.12
C VAL A 82 -8.35 -6.12 6.59
N ARG A 83 -9.67 -6.28 6.74
CA ARG A 83 -10.40 -7.43 6.18
C ARG A 83 -10.32 -7.49 4.66
N PHE A 84 -10.44 -6.35 3.99
CA PHE A 84 -10.29 -6.27 2.53
C PHE A 84 -8.88 -6.68 2.11
N ALA A 85 -7.84 -6.13 2.73
CA ALA A 85 -6.45 -6.48 2.45
C ALA A 85 -6.18 -7.98 2.67
N ASN A 86 -6.62 -8.54 3.81
CA ASN A 86 -6.49 -9.97 4.09
C ASN A 86 -7.23 -10.86 3.07
N ALA A 87 -8.37 -10.39 2.54
CA ALA A 87 -9.11 -11.11 1.53
C ALA A 87 -8.38 -11.07 0.18
N ALA A 88 -7.84 -9.92 -0.22
CA ALA A 88 -7.06 -9.75 -1.44
C ALA A 88 -5.77 -10.59 -1.41
N MET A 89 -5.13 -10.69 -0.24
CA MET A 89 -3.89 -11.42 -0.03
C MET A 89 -4.10 -12.87 0.41
N ARG A 90 -5.33 -13.40 0.36
CA ARG A 90 -5.66 -14.72 0.93
C ARG A 90 -4.82 -15.85 0.36
N SER A 91 -4.48 -15.83 -0.93
CA SER A 91 -3.60 -16.83 -1.56
C SER A 91 -2.17 -16.81 -1.02
N MET A 92 -1.75 -15.69 -0.44
CA MET A 92 -0.44 -15.51 0.20
C MET A 92 -0.46 -15.95 1.68
N HIS A 93 -1.64 -16.08 2.28
CA HIS A 93 -1.82 -16.48 3.67
C HIS A 93 -1.73 -18.01 3.81
N GLY A 94 -1.09 -18.50 4.87
CA GLY A 94 -0.98 -19.95 5.13
C GLY A 94 -0.05 -20.72 4.20
N GLY A 95 0.67 -20.02 3.30
CA GLY A 95 1.73 -20.59 2.47
C GLY A 95 3.08 -20.71 3.16
N LYS A 96 4.16 -20.83 2.37
CA LYS A 96 5.54 -21.08 2.83
C LYS A 96 6.09 -20.06 3.84
N HIS A 97 5.61 -18.81 3.77
CA HIS A 97 6.07 -17.71 4.63
C HIS A 97 5.37 -17.64 6.00
N ARG A 98 4.39 -18.52 6.29
CA ARG A 98 3.60 -18.53 7.56
C ARG A 98 3.06 -17.14 7.95
N ILE A 99 2.67 -16.35 6.95
CA ILE A 99 2.18 -14.99 7.17
C ILE A 99 0.81 -15.08 7.84
N GLN A 100 0.70 -14.48 9.01
CA GLN A 100 -0.55 -14.40 9.77
C GLN A 100 -1.43 -13.30 9.18
N PRO A 101 -2.75 -13.52 9.08
CA PRO A 101 -3.67 -12.45 8.69
C PRO A 101 -3.55 -11.26 9.65
N MET A 102 -3.54 -10.04 9.10
CA MET A 102 -3.52 -8.83 9.90
C MET A 102 -4.80 -8.71 10.75
N LYS A 103 -4.68 -8.15 11.95
CA LYS A 103 -5.79 -7.75 12.82
C LYS A 103 -5.82 -6.24 12.92
N SER A 104 -7.00 -5.64 13.02
CA SER A 104 -7.10 -4.21 13.32
C SER A 104 -7.31 -3.99 14.80
N SER A 105 -6.72 -2.92 15.32
CA SER A 105 -7.07 -2.35 16.64
C SER A 105 -8.12 -1.23 16.55
N HIS A 106 -8.59 -0.92 15.34
CA HIS A 106 -9.57 0.13 15.07
C HIS A 106 -10.83 -0.47 14.43
N PRO A 107 -11.99 -0.51 15.11
CA PRO A 107 -13.21 -1.06 14.52
C PRO A 107 -13.71 -0.28 13.29
N GLY A 108 -13.22 0.95 13.10
CA GLY A 108 -13.67 1.87 12.06
C GLY A 108 -14.94 2.62 12.47
N VAL A 109 -15.31 3.60 11.63
CA VAL A 109 -16.55 4.36 11.75
C VAL A 109 -17.62 3.70 10.89
N PRO A 110 -18.76 3.27 11.46
CA PRO A 110 -19.85 2.68 10.69
C PRO A 110 -20.28 3.57 9.53
N GLY A 111 -20.36 3.00 8.33
CA GLY A 111 -20.76 3.70 7.11
C GLY A 111 -19.65 4.49 6.40
N LEU A 112 -18.55 4.85 7.08
CA LEU A 112 -17.43 5.61 6.48
C LEU A 112 -16.19 4.75 6.22
N SER A 113 -15.87 3.82 7.11
CA SER A 113 -14.64 3.02 6.98
C SER A 113 -14.76 1.82 6.04
N LYS A 114 -15.80 1.74 5.21
CA LYS A 114 -15.95 0.63 4.25
C LYS A 114 -15.27 1.01 2.92
N PRO A 115 -14.48 0.11 2.31
CA PRO A 115 -13.95 0.36 0.96
C PRO A 115 -15.08 0.55 -0.05
N PHE A 116 -14.92 1.55 -0.93
CA PHE A 116 -15.82 1.78 -2.06
C PHE A 116 -15.26 1.10 -3.31
N LEU A 117 -16.11 0.37 -4.01
CA LEU A 117 -15.81 -0.19 -5.33
C LEU A 117 -16.59 0.59 -6.37
N PHE A 118 -15.95 0.97 -7.46
CA PHE A 118 -16.60 1.56 -8.62
C PHE A 118 -16.21 0.80 -9.88
N VAL A 119 -17.09 0.89 -10.88
CA VAL A 119 -16.94 0.17 -12.15
C VAL A 119 -16.33 1.07 -13.20
N HIS A 120 -15.50 0.49 -14.05
CA HIS A 120 -15.01 1.18 -15.23
C HIS A 120 -16.17 1.57 -16.15
N PRO A 121 -16.10 2.76 -16.77
CA PRO A 121 -17.08 3.17 -17.77
C PRO A 121 -17.06 2.24 -18.99
N ASP A 122 -18.15 2.26 -19.76
CA ASP A 122 -18.34 1.43 -20.95
C ASP A 122 -17.12 1.47 -21.89
N LEU A 123 -16.60 0.30 -22.24
CA LEU A 123 -15.42 0.12 -23.10
C LEU A 123 -15.62 0.65 -24.52
N ARG A 124 -16.88 0.89 -24.94
CA ARG A 124 -17.21 1.49 -26.24
C ARG A 124 -17.01 3.01 -26.27
N LEU A 125 -16.79 3.64 -25.11
CA LEU A 125 -16.53 5.07 -25.03
C LEU A 125 -15.13 5.42 -25.54
N ALA A 126 -15.00 6.61 -26.11
CA ALA A 126 -13.69 7.15 -26.45
C ALA A 126 -12.81 7.27 -25.18
N PRO A 127 -11.48 7.01 -25.26
CA PRO A 127 -10.59 6.97 -24.09
C PRO A 127 -10.68 8.20 -23.18
N ASN A 128 -10.78 9.41 -23.74
CA ASN A 128 -10.91 10.64 -22.96
C ASN A 128 -12.27 10.74 -22.23
N SER A 129 -13.35 10.24 -22.83
CA SER A 129 -14.67 10.22 -22.19
C SER A 129 -14.69 9.25 -21.02
N ALA A 130 -14.15 8.04 -21.22
CA ALA A 130 -13.96 7.06 -20.17
C ALA A 130 -13.09 7.62 -19.02
N ALA A 131 -11.99 8.30 -19.35
CA ALA A 131 -11.11 8.91 -18.36
C ALA A 131 -11.82 10.01 -17.55
N SER A 132 -12.59 10.88 -18.20
CA SER A 132 -13.36 11.94 -17.53
C SER A 132 -14.42 11.37 -16.57
N ILE A 133 -15.13 10.31 -16.97
CA ILE A 133 -16.13 9.64 -16.11
C ILE A 133 -15.45 9.01 -14.90
N THR A 134 -14.31 8.37 -15.08
CA THR A 134 -13.54 7.78 -13.97
C THR A 134 -13.10 8.86 -12.98
N ALA A 135 -12.57 9.99 -13.49
CA ALA A 135 -12.20 11.14 -12.66
C ALA A 135 -13.40 11.72 -11.88
N GLU A 136 -14.59 11.73 -12.50
CA GLU A 136 -15.82 12.18 -11.86
C GLU A 136 -16.28 11.24 -10.74
N GLN A 137 -16.24 9.93 -10.96
CA GLN A 137 -16.53 8.94 -9.90
C GLN A 137 -15.63 9.13 -8.68
N VAL A 138 -14.33 9.34 -8.90
CA VAL A 138 -13.38 9.62 -7.81
C VAL A 138 -13.74 10.92 -7.07
N CYS A 139 -14.05 12.01 -7.78
CA CYS A 139 -14.47 13.27 -7.15
C CYS A 139 -15.77 13.13 -6.36
N LEU A 140 -16.72 12.31 -6.82
CA LEU A 140 -17.96 12.02 -6.08
C LEU A 140 -17.69 11.27 -4.78
N ILE A 141 -16.75 10.33 -4.78
CA ILE A 141 -16.34 9.61 -3.57
C ILE A 141 -15.68 10.56 -2.57
N ILE A 142 -14.73 11.39 -3.01
CA ILE A 142 -14.07 12.39 -2.14
C ILE A 142 -15.11 13.35 -1.57
N SER A 143 -16.01 13.86 -2.41
CA SER A 143 -17.12 14.74 -2.00
C SER A 143 -18.04 14.07 -0.95
N HIS A 144 -18.29 12.77 -1.07
CA HIS A 144 -19.05 12.03 -0.05
C HIS A 144 -18.34 12.04 1.31
N PHE A 145 -17.03 11.78 1.32
CA PHE A 145 -16.23 11.81 2.55
C PHE A 145 -16.12 13.21 3.16
N MET A 146 -15.85 14.25 2.36
CA MET A 146 -15.78 15.63 2.85
C MET A 146 -17.11 16.12 3.45
N LYS A 147 -18.26 15.65 2.94
CA LYS A 147 -19.56 15.94 3.56
C LYS A 147 -19.76 15.22 4.89
N ALA A 148 -19.29 13.97 4.98
CA ALA A 148 -19.46 13.15 6.16
C ALA A 148 -18.48 13.53 7.28
N ASP A 149 -17.29 14.01 6.91
CA ASP A 149 -16.25 14.50 7.79
C ASP A 149 -15.78 15.89 7.33
N PRO A 150 -16.34 16.97 7.91
CA PRO A 150 -15.94 18.34 7.59
C PRO A 150 -14.51 18.70 7.97
N SER A 151 -13.82 17.86 8.77
CA SER A 151 -12.42 18.08 9.14
C SER A 151 -11.45 17.59 8.07
N LEU A 152 -11.93 16.80 7.10
CA LEU A 152 -11.10 16.26 6.03
C LEU A 152 -10.62 17.38 5.11
N ALA A 153 -9.29 17.54 5.06
CA ALA A 153 -8.63 18.51 4.22
C ALA A 153 -8.19 17.90 2.88
N PRO A 154 -7.93 18.69 1.84
CA PRO A 154 -7.39 18.19 0.58
C PRO A 154 -6.10 17.37 0.75
N GLU A 155 -5.28 17.72 1.74
CA GLU A 155 -4.02 17.05 2.08
C GLU A 155 -4.20 15.62 2.63
N ASP A 156 -5.39 15.30 3.15
CA ASP A 156 -5.72 13.97 3.67
C ASP A 156 -6.09 12.98 2.55
N VAL A 157 -6.21 13.47 1.30
CA VAL A 157 -6.60 12.68 0.14
C VAL A 157 -5.39 12.28 -0.69
N ALA A 158 -5.14 10.97 -0.78
CA ALA A 158 -4.16 10.39 -1.69
C ALA A 158 -4.86 9.60 -2.80
N ILE A 159 -4.49 9.87 -4.06
CA ILE A 159 -4.92 9.09 -5.24
C ILE A 159 -3.70 8.36 -5.79
N VAL A 160 -3.73 7.03 -5.73
CA VAL A 160 -2.62 6.17 -6.17
C VAL A 160 -3.06 5.39 -7.41
N ALA A 161 -2.17 5.28 -8.40
CA ALA A 161 -2.40 4.51 -9.62
C ALA A 161 -1.13 3.76 -10.03
N LEU A 162 -1.30 2.61 -10.67
CA LEU A 162 -0.19 1.79 -11.16
C LEU A 162 0.63 2.48 -12.26
N ASN A 163 0.01 3.34 -13.07
CA ASN A 163 0.69 4.14 -14.08
C ASN A 163 0.15 5.56 -14.12
N THR A 164 1.03 6.51 -13.82
CA THR A 164 0.75 7.95 -13.77
C THR A 164 1.26 8.68 -15.03
N ASN A 165 2.11 8.04 -15.84
CA ASN A 165 2.68 8.64 -17.05
C ASN A 165 1.63 8.73 -18.16
N LYS A 166 1.35 9.97 -18.61
CA LYS A 166 0.37 10.28 -19.68
C LYS A 166 -1.04 9.72 -19.40
N ASN A 167 -1.44 9.71 -18.13
CA ASN A 167 -2.73 9.17 -17.74
C ASN A 167 -3.84 10.26 -17.87
N ALA A 168 -4.73 10.08 -18.84
CA ALA A 168 -5.84 10.99 -19.12
C ALA A 168 -6.77 11.19 -17.91
N VAL A 169 -6.87 10.20 -17.01
CA VAL A 169 -7.66 10.31 -15.78
C VAL A 169 -7.07 11.40 -14.87
N PHE A 170 -5.76 11.44 -14.70
CA PHE A 170 -5.10 12.47 -13.86
C PHE A 170 -5.26 13.87 -14.43
N HIS A 171 -5.20 14.02 -15.75
CA HIS A 171 -5.49 15.31 -16.39
C HIS A 171 -6.90 15.82 -16.08
N HIS A 172 -7.91 14.94 -16.13
CA HIS A 172 -9.27 15.30 -15.74
C HIS A 172 -9.42 15.51 -14.22
N LEU A 173 -8.73 14.70 -13.40
CA LEU A 173 -8.78 14.79 -11.94
C LEU A 173 -8.26 16.14 -11.43
N ILE A 174 -7.10 16.61 -11.91
CA ILE A 174 -6.51 17.87 -11.42
C ILE A 174 -7.53 19.01 -11.51
N ASN A 175 -8.18 19.16 -12.67
CA ASN A 175 -9.17 20.22 -12.88
C ASN A 175 -10.45 20.00 -12.06
N LYS A 176 -10.97 18.76 -12.00
CA LYS A 176 -12.20 18.45 -11.24
C LYS A 176 -11.99 18.62 -9.73
N LEU A 177 -10.81 18.25 -9.21
CA LEU A 177 -10.45 18.40 -7.80
C LEU A 177 -10.27 19.88 -7.42
N ALA A 178 -9.64 20.69 -8.27
CA ALA A 178 -9.52 22.12 -8.02
C ALA A 178 -10.90 22.80 -7.84
N HIS A 179 -11.88 22.46 -8.69
CA HIS A 179 -13.27 22.92 -8.51
C HIS A 179 -13.93 22.37 -7.25
N LEU A 180 -13.68 21.10 -6.90
CA LEU A 180 -14.21 20.48 -5.70
C LEU A 180 -13.70 21.21 -4.45
N TYR A 181 -12.40 21.42 -4.32
CA TYR A 181 -11.78 22.05 -3.16
C TYR A 181 -12.15 23.53 -3.04
N ALA A 182 -12.18 24.27 -4.17
CA ALA A 182 -12.70 25.63 -4.23
C ALA A 182 -14.10 25.73 -3.61
N LYS A 183 -14.99 24.78 -3.97
CA LYS A 183 -16.35 24.73 -3.44
C LYS A 183 -16.44 24.42 -1.95
N TYR A 184 -15.66 23.45 -1.46
CA TYR A 184 -15.78 23.01 -0.06
C TYR A 184 -15.07 23.93 0.93
N HIS A 185 -13.99 24.58 0.51
CA HIS A 185 -13.18 25.44 1.40
C HIS A 185 -13.41 26.93 1.17
N GLY A 186 -14.25 27.31 0.20
CA GLY A 186 -14.52 28.72 -0.12
C GLY A 186 -13.30 29.45 -0.68
N ILE A 187 -12.40 28.71 -1.36
CA ILE A 187 -11.18 29.22 -1.98
C ILE A 187 -11.37 29.38 -3.50
N THR A 188 -10.44 30.07 -4.15
CA THR A 188 -10.42 30.22 -5.61
C THR A 188 -10.05 28.91 -6.32
N PHE A 189 -10.32 28.83 -7.62
CA PHE A 189 -9.87 27.70 -8.45
C PHE A 189 -8.35 27.56 -8.46
N ASP A 190 -7.62 28.68 -8.56
CA ASP A 190 -6.15 28.68 -8.60
C ASP A 190 -5.55 28.20 -7.28
N GLU A 191 -6.15 28.56 -6.14
CA GLU A 191 -5.79 28.00 -4.84
C GLU A 191 -6.13 26.51 -4.77
N GLY A 192 -7.30 26.10 -5.26
CA GLY A 192 -7.68 24.69 -5.39
C GLY A 192 -6.68 23.85 -6.20
N LEU A 193 -6.10 24.43 -7.25
CA LEU A 193 -5.09 23.78 -8.09
C LEU A 193 -3.81 23.46 -7.30
N GLN A 194 -3.44 24.30 -6.32
CA GLN A 194 -2.25 24.09 -5.50
C GLN A 194 -2.35 22.84 -4.60
N HIS A 195 -3.57 22.42 -4.28
CA HIS A 195 -3.84 21.20 -3.52
C HIS A 195 -3.82 19.93 -4.41
N ALA A 196 -4.03 20.06 -5.72
CA ALA A 196 -4.06 18.94 -6.67
C ALA A 196 -2.67 18.64 -7.27
N LYS A 197 -1.75 18.17 -6.44
CA LYS A 197 -0.36 17.87 -6.85
C LYS A 197 -0.24 16.48 -7.49
N HIS A 198 0.47 16.40 -8.61
CA HIS A 198 0.80 15.16 -9.30
C HIS A 198 2.30 14.89 -9.18
N PHE A 199 2.65 13.83 -8.43
CA PHE A 199 4.01 13.32 -8.30
C PHE A 199 4.25 12.24 -9.34
N LYS A 200 5.40 12.30 -10.03
CA LYS A 200 5.81 11.33 -11.04
C LYS A 200 6.91 10.42 -10.50
#